data_AF-A0A2W7QNQ8-F1
#
_entry.id   AF-A0A2W7QNQ8-F1
#
_cell.length_a   1.000
_cell.length_b   1.000
_cell.length_c   1.000
_cell.angle_alpha   90.00
_cell.angle_beta   90.00
_cell.angle_gamma   90.00
#
_symmetry.space_group_name_H-M   'P 1'
#
loop_
_entity.id
_entity.type
_entity.pdbx_description
1 polymer ?
#
loop_
_entity_poly.entity_id
_entity_poly.type
_entity_poly.pdbx_seq_one_letter_code
_entity_poly.pdbx_strand_id
1 'polypeptide(L)'
;MRTLNRRIILINQTFDQGQLDMRKLELNEIETFVLDPVDLFAKIDWTKFEDSVEVLNMVYADLFEAMVIDDKSLLCYWPTFNSSDEQWFELLSQCKPAGIQVQVTYTNDNFGNAREMLPEFQRLWKSFILFMIETLCEDIKLNEEFEEIACLNNLNESILLFKIIENGESRYSYLLSKETMIESEPSLESQRKLGSDNMPLFADFEGLMEELRDTIDLGDYQTTFVNRGMEKKYFNSLLKKYSSNNLIKHWIENYSQN
;
A
#
# COMPACT_ATOMS: atom_id res chain seq x y z
N MET A 1 -9.94 -7.98 7.10
CA MET A 1 -8.72 -7.16 7.03
C MET A 1 -7.70 -7.74 7.99
N ARG A 2 -6.54 -8.21 7.50
CA ARG A 2 -5.38 -8.42 8.37
C ARG A 2 -4.99 -7.02 8.87
N THR A 3 -4.92 -6.84 10.18
CA THR A 3 -4.26 -5.67 10.75
C THR A 3 -2.78 -5.82 10.49
N LEU A 4 -2.28 -5.19 9.42
CA LEU A 4 -0.85 -5.12 9.13
C LEU A 4 -0.18 -4.35 10.25
N ASN A 5 0.84 -4.93 10.87
CA ASN A 5 1.52 -4.34 12.01
C ASN A 5 2.72 -3.52 11.52
N ARG A 6 2.42 -2.48 10.71
CA ARG A 6 3.46 -1.66 10.09
C ARG A 6 4.12 -0.78 11.13
N ARG A 7 5.43 -0.95 11.29
CA ARG A 7 6.21 -0.25 12.32
C ARG A 7 7.51 0.28 11.76
N ILE A 8 7.83 1.51 12.13
CA ILE A 8 9.15 2.12 11.99
C ILE A 8 9.75 2.26 13.39
N ILE A 9 10.98 1.81 13.56
CA ILE A 9 11.75 1.89 14.79
C ILE A 9 12.95 2.75 14.50
N LEU A 10 13.05 3.86 15.22
CA LEU A 10 14.17 4.77 15.09
C LEU A 10 15.17 4.54 16.22
N ILE A 11 16.44 4.44 15.84
CA ILE A 11 17.56 4.29 16.78
C ILE A 11 18.58 5.41 16.57
N ASN A 12 19.23 5.82 17.65
CA ASN A 12 20.19 6.93 17.65
C ASN A 12 21.64 6.52 17.36
N GLN A 13 21.88 5.29 16.89
CA GLN A 13 23.22 4.77 16.60
C GLN A 13 23.27 4.13 15.21
N THR A 14 24.36 4.38 14.49
CA THR A 14 24.67 3.70 13.22
C THR A 14 25.10 2.26 13.50
N PHE A 15 24.88 1.39 12.54
CA PHE A 15 25.04 -0.05 12.74
C PHE A 15 26.50 -0.44 12.51
N ASP A 16 27.17 -0.89 13.57
CA ASP A 16 28.38 -1.71 13.41
C ASP A 16 27.92 -3.17 13.56
N GLN A 17 28.06 -3.97 12.49
CA GLN A 17 27.47 -5.32 12.34
C GLN A 17 27.83 -6.32 13.46
N GLY A 18 28.72 -5.96 14.40
CA GLY A 18 29.09 -6.75 15.56
C GLY A 18 28.50 -6.33 16.91
N GLN A 19 27.72 -5.24 17.01
CA GLN A 19 27.31 -4.68 18.32
C GLN A 19 25.81 -4.49 18.55
N LEU A 20 24.96 -4.60 17.51
CA LEU A 20 23.53 -4.45 17.71
C LEU A 20 22.91 -5.76 18.22
N ASP A 21 22.72 -5.86 19.53
CA ASP A 21 22.00 -6.99 20.12
C ASP A 21 20.50 -6.80 19.87
N MET A 22 20.00 -7.34 18.74
CA MET A 22 18.58 -7.33 18.36
C MET A 22 17.67 -7.88 19.45
N ARG A 23 18.20 -8.75 20.34
CA ARG A 23 17.47 -9.27 21.50
C ARG A 23 17.21 -8.22 22.56
N LYS A 24 18.06 -7.20 22.70
CA LYS A 24 17.82 -6.05 23.59
C LYS A 24 16.72 -5.12 23.06
N LEU A 25 16.50 -5.13 21.75
CA LEU A 25 15.44 -4.36 21.09
C LEU A 25 14.13 -5.15 20.98
N GLU A 26 14.10 -6.40 21.45
CA GLU A 26 12.99 -7.34 21.27
C GLU A 26 12.60 -7.52 19.79
N LEU A 27 13.58 -7.43 18.88
CA LEU A 27 13.37 -7.53 17.44
C LEU A 27 13.78 -8.89 16.91
N ASN A 28 12.97 -9.42 16.00
CA ASN A 28 13.28 -10.61 15.22
C ASN A 28 14.00 -10.17 13.93
N GLU A 29 15.21 -10.67 13.70
CA GLU A 29 16.02 -10.37 12.51
C GLU A 29 15.29 -10.74 11.20
N ILE A 30 14.44 -11.76 11.24
CA ILE A 30 13.66 -12.21 10.07
C ILE A 30 12.53 -11.21 9.73
N GLU A 31 12.01 -10.53 10.75
CA GLU A 31 10.85 -9.61 10.65
C GLU A 31 11.27 -8.14 10.60
N THR A 32 12.58 -7.86 10.49
CA THR A 32 13.12 -6.50 10.54
C THR A 32 13.94 -6.20 9.30
N PHE A 33 13.61 -5.10 8.63
CA PHE A 33 14.43 -4.53 7.56
C PHE A 33 15.27 -3.39 8.13
N VAL A 34 16.58 -3.47 7.95
CA VAL A 34 17.53 -2.52 8.51
C VAL A 34 17.95 -1.52 7.45
N LEU A 35 17.70 -0.24 7.74
CA LEU A 35 18.13 0.88 6.91
C LEU A 35 19.18 1.70 7.68
N ASP A 36 20.44 1.36 7.44
CA ASP A 36 21.60 2.05 7.99
C ASP A 36 22.27 2.92 6.91
N PRO A 37 22.62 4.18 7.21
CA PRO A 37 23.28 5.06 6.25
C PRO A 37 24.66 4.59 5.80
N VAL A 38 25.44 3.91 6.66
CA VAL A 38 26.81 3.48 6.31
C VAL A 38 26.75 2.27 5.38
N ASP A 39 25.94 1.26 5.74
CA ASP A 39 25.71 0.07 4.92
C ASP A 39 25.03 0.42 3.60
N LEU A 40 24.09 1.37 3.62
CA LEU A 40 23.45 1.84 2.39
C LEU A 40 24.48 2.53 1.50
N PHE A 41 25.32 3.43 2.04
CA PHE A 41 26.35 4.13 1.27
C PHE A 41 27.34 3.16 0.61
N ALA A 42 27.65 2.06 1.29
CA ALA A 42 28.52 1.01 0.75
C ALA A 42 27.91 0.27 -0.45
N LYS A 43 26.57 0.18 -0.52
CA LYS A 43 25.83 -0.45 -1.64
C LYS A 43 25.51 0.53 -2.76
N ILE A 44 25.03 1.71 -2.38
CA ILE A 44 24.58 2.77 -3.27
C ILE A 44 24.81 4.13 -2.62
N ASP A 45 25.32 5.08 -3.40
CA ASP A 45 25.60 6.43 -2.93
C ASP A 45 24.28 7.21 -2.71
N TRP A 46 23.63 6.97 -1.57
CA TRP A 46 22.37 7.60 -1.21
C TRP A 46 22.49 9.12 -1.05
N THR A 47 23.70 9.67 -0.90
CA THR A 47 23.90 11.12 -0.75
C THR A 47 23.54 11.89 -2.01
N LYS A 48 23.37 11.21 -3.14
CA LYS A 48 22.97 11.77 -4.44
C LYS A 48 21.47 11.63 -4.73
N PHE A 49 20.64 11.32 -3.73
CA PHE A 49 19.21 11.05 -3.96
C PHE A 49 18.46 12.23 -4.61
N GLU A 50 18.87 13.47 -4.35
CA GLU A 50 18.27 14.67 -4.95
C GLU A 50 18.54 14.77 -6.46
N ASP A 51 19.67 14.22 -6.91
CA ASP A 51 20.13 14.30 -8.31
C ASP A 51 19.93 12.99 -9.07
N SER A 52 19.53 11.91 -8.41
CA SER A 52 19.48 10.57 -8.98
C SER A 52 18.20 9.81 -8.65
N VAL A 53 17.30 9.78 -9.63
CA VAL A 53 16.07 8.96 -9.58
C VAL A 53 16.38 7.47 -9.46
N GLU A 54 17.52 7.01 -9.99
CA GLU A 54 17.95 5.62 -9.86
C GLU A 54 18.20 5.23 -8.40
N VAL A 55 18.83 6.12 -7.62
CA VAL A 55 19.05 5.93 -6.18
C VAL A 55 17.71 5.79 -5.46
N LEU A 56 16.78 6.71 -5.72
CA LEU A 56 15.44 6.68 -5.13
C LEU A 56 14.71 5.38 -5.44
N ASN A 57 14.66 4.99 -6.72
CA ASN A 57 13.94 3.80 -7.15
C ASN A 57 14.50 2.52 -6.53
N MET A 58 15.83 2.40 -6.45
CA MET A 58 16.46 1.22 -5.86
C MET A 58 16.13 1.08 -4.37
N VAL A 59 16.30 2.17 -3.60
CA VAL A 59 16.02 2.11 -2.16
C VAL A 59 14.53 1.97 -1.90
N TYR A 60 13.68 2.59 -2.74
CA TYR A 60 12.23 2.52 -2.63
C TYR A 60 11.72 1.11 -2.87
N ALA A 61 12.21 0.45 -3.92
CA ALA A 61 11.83 -0.93 -4.22
C ALA A 61 12.14 -1.87 -3.06
N ASP A 62 13.36 -1.77 -2.49
CA ASP A 62 13.75 -2.57 -1.32
C ASP A 62 12.86 -2.28 -0.10
N LEU A 63 12.54 -1.00 0.14
CA LEU A 63 11.71 -0.58 1.26
C LEU A 63 10.26 -1.05 1.11
N PHE A 64 9.69 -0.93 -0.09
CA PHE A 64 8.33 -1.33 -0.41
C PHE A 64 8.18 -2.85 -0.28
N GLU A 65 9.09 -3.63 -0.88
CA GLU A 65 9.10 -5.09 -0.76
C GLU A 65 9.15 -5.50 0.72
N ALA A 66 10.06 -4.90 1.49
CA ALA A 66 10.22 -5.25 2.90
C ALA A 66 9.00 -4.88 3.76
N MET A 67 8.48 -3.66 3.65
CA MET A 67 7.45 -3.16 4.56
C MET A 67 6.02 -3.48 4.12
N VAL A 68 5.76 -3.55 2.81
CA VAL A 68 4.40 -3.71 2.27
C VAL A 68 4.14 -5.16 1.88
N ILE A 69 5.10 -5.82 1.23
CA ILE A 69 4.93 -7.20 0.75
C ILE A 69 5.28 -8.21 1.86
N ASP A 70 6.45 -8.05 2.49
CA ASP A 70 6.96 -8.96 3.51
C ASP A 70 6.45 -8.66 4.94
N ASP A 71 5.75 -7.54 5.16
CA ASP A 71 5.25 -7.08 6.48
C ASP A 71 6.37 -6.95 7.54
N LYS A 72 7.58 -6.54 7.13
CA LYS A 72 8.70 -6.31 8.06
C LYS A 72 8.60 -4.94 8.72
N SER A 73 9.09 -4.87 9.96
CA SER A 73 9.35 -3.60 10.64
C SER A 73 10.58 -2.93 10.05
N LEU A 74 10.54 -1.63 9.79
CA LEU A 74 11.72 -0.85 9.43
C LEU A 74 12.48 -0.44 10.69
N LEU A 75 13.75 -0.77 10.76
CA LEU A 75 14.68 -0.25 11.75
C LEU A 75 15.63 0.73 11.07
N CYS A 76 15.54 2.01 11.45
CA CYS A 76 16.23 3.09 10.77
C CYS A 76 17.07 3.90 11.74
N TYR A 77 18.28 4.28 11.32
CA TYR A 77 19.06 5.29 12.04
C TYR A 77 18.35 6.64 11.98
N TRP A 78 18.26 7.35 13.11
CA TRP A 78 17.77 8.71 13.18
C TRP A 78 18.71 9.56 14.06
N PRO A 79 19.53 10.43 13.45
CA PRO A 79 20.47 11.24 14.21
C PRO A 79 19.73 12.25 15.09
N THR A 80 20.12 12.42 16.35
CA THR A 80 19.64 13.46 17.29
C THR A 80 18.11 13.58 17.46
N PHE A 81 17.59 13.13 18.60
CA PHE A 81 16.22 13.43 19.04
C PHE A 81 16.22 14.66 19.96
N ASN A 82 16.39 15.85 19.39
CA ASN A 82 15.87 17.03 20.10
C ASN A 82 14.36 17.00 19.91
N SER A 83 13.59 16.98 21.01
CA SER A 83 12.12 16.94 20.99
C SER A 83 11.47 18.18 20.36
N SER A 84 12.28 19.13 19.87
CA SER A 84 11.90 20.31 19.11
C SER A 84 12.31 20.24 17.63
N ASP A 85 12.65 19.06 17.11
CA ASP A 85 13.02 18.88 15.71
C ASP A 85 11.76 18.84 14.83
N GLU A 86 11.60 19.84 13.96
CA GLU A 86 10.48 19.94 13.02
C GLU A 86 10.36 18.68 12.14
N GLN A 87 11.50 18.09 11.76
CA GLN A 87 11.58 16.89 10.94
C GLN A 87 10.99 15.64 11.62
N TRP A 88 11.03 15.59 12.96
CA TRP A 88 10.39 14.50 13.71
C TRP A 88 8.86 14.61 13.67
N PHE A 89 8.33 15.82 13.81
CA PHE A 89 6.89 16.05 13.72
C PHE A 89 6.36 15.79 12.31
N GLU A 90 7.15 16.14 11.29
CA GLU A 90 6.86 15.84 9.88
C GLU A 90 6.71 14.32 9.66
N LEU A 91 7.70 13.52 10.09
CA LEU A 91 7.66 12.05 10.01
C LEU A 91 6.40 11.47 10.67
N LEU A 92 6.07 11.92 11.88
CA LEU A 92 4.87 11.47 12.59
C LEU A 92 3.58 11.83 11.84
N SER A 93 3.54 13.01 11.22
CA SER A 93 2.37 13.49 10.49
C SER A 93 2.13 12.71 9.20
N GLN A 94 3.19 12.21 8.56
CA GLN A 94 3.13 11.36 7.37
C GLN A 94 2.72 9.91 7.70
N CYS A 95 3.33 9.32 8.74
CA CYS A 95 3.12 7.92 9.13
C CYS A 95 1.73 7.63 9.72
N LYS A 96 1.20 8.56 10.53
CA LYS A 96 -0.06 8.33 11.28
C LYS A 96 -1.25 8.04 10.37
N PRO A 97 -1.51 8.79 9.28
CA PRO A 97 -2.62 8.50 8.38
C PRO A 97 -2.42 7.21 7.55
N ALA A 98 -1.19 6.76 7.35
CA ALA A 98 -0.87 5.48 6.70
C ALA A 98 -0.92 4.26 7.66
N GLY A 99 -1.36 4.47 8.90
CA GLY A 99 -1.43 3.42 9.92
C GLY A 99 -0.06 2.89 10.38
N ILE A 100 1.04 3.61 10.11
CA ILE A 100 2.39 3.19 10.48
C ILE A 100 2.70 3.67 11.90
N GLN A 101 3.06 2.74 12.79
CA GLN A 101 3.50 3.06 14.14
C GLN A 101 4.98 3.46 14.14
N VAL A 102 5.29 4.65 14.64
CA VAL A 102 6.68 5.08 14.86
C VAL A 102 7.06 4.86 16.32
N GLN A 103 8.12 4.10 16.57
CA GLN A 103 8.70 3.85 17.89
C GLN A 103 10.12 4.39 17.93
N VAL A 104 10.54 4.88 19.10
CA VAL A 104 11.91 5.35 19.34
C VAL A 104 12.54 4.45 20.38
N THR A 105 13.72 3.92 20.07
CA THR A 105 14.50 3.13 21.02
C THR A 105 15.85 3.76 21.25
N TYR A 106 16.15 4.03 22.52
CA TYR A 106 17.42 4.58 22.93
C TYR A 106 18.36 3.44 23.30
N THR A 107 19.43 3.29 22.54
CA THR A 107 20.54 2.43 22.94
C THR A 107 21.34 3.19 24.00
N ASN A 108 21.19 2.79 25.27
CA ASN A 108 21.84 3.37 26.47
C ASN A 108 23.37 3.20 26.52
N ASP A 109 23.99 2.91 25.39
CA ASP A 109 25.39 2.55 25.33
C ASP A 109 26.25 3.81 25.39
N ASN A 110 26.70 4.12 26.61
CA ASN A 110 27.81 5.02 26.99
C ASN A 110 29.16 4.58 26.38
N PHE A 111 29.16 3.87 25.25
CA PHE A 111 30.39 3.56 24.53
C PHE A 111 30.74 4.79 23.70
N GLY A 112 31.78 5.52 24.12
CA GLY A 112 32.32 6.71 23.47
C GLY A 112 32.91 6.49 22.07
N ASN A 113 32.38 5.53 21.30
CA ASN A 113 32.78 5.13 19.96
C ASN A 113 31.57 4.98 19.00
N ALA A 114 30.39 5.50 19.33
CA ALA A 114 29.34 5.61 18.32
C ALA A 114 29.90 6.48 17.18
N ARG A 115 29.95 5.95 15.95
CA ARG A 115 30.37 6.74 14.78
C ARG A 115 29.27 7.74 14.49
N GLU A 116 29.40 8.91 15.12
CA GLU A 116 28.54 10.04 14.81
C GLU A 116 28.84 10.47 13.38
N MET A 117 27.80 10.39 12.56
CA MET A 117 27.82 10.93 11.21
C MET A 117 28.06 12.44 11.27
N LEU A 118 28.79 13.02 10.31
CA LEU A 118 28.99 14.47 10.28
C LEU A 118 27.64 15.20 10.16
N PRO A 119 27.47 16.38 10.78
CA PRO A 119 26.17 17.09 10.82
C PRO A 119 25.53 17.33 9.44
N GLU A 120 26.33 17.59 8.42
CA GLU A 120 25.87 17.77 7.04
C GLU A 120 25.20 16.51 6.47
N PHE A 121 25.78 15.33 6.71
CA PHE A 121 25.20 14.06 6.31
C PHE A 121 24.02 13.66 7.21
N GLN A 122 24.01 14.06 8.49
CA GLN A 122 22.85 13.81 9.35
C GLN A 122 21.59 14.50 8.83
N ARG A 123 21.72 15.78 8.44
CA ARG A 123 20.60 16.54 7.86
C ARG A 123 20.16 15.92 6.53
N LEU A 124 21.12 15.59 5.67
CA LEU A 124 20.83 14.96 4.37
C LEU A 124 20.12 13.61 4.54
N TRP A 125 20.57 12.81 5.51
CA TRP A 125 19.95 11.53 5.86
C TRP A 125 18.50 11.69 6.32
N LYS A 126 18.22 12.65 7.20
CA LYS A 126 16.84 12.94 7.63
C LYS A 126 15.94 13.31 6.46
N SER A 127 16.42 14.21 5.59
CA SER A 127 15.69 14.59 4.37
C SER A 127 15.44 13.40 3.45
N PHE A 128 16.45 12.54 3.26
CA PHE A 128 16.32 11.31 2.49
C PHE A 128 15.25 10.39 3.09
N ILE A 129 15.33 10.08 4.40
CA ILE A 129 14.36 9.20 5.06
C ILE A 129 12.94 9.78 5.00
N LEU A 130 12.77 11.07 5.25
CA LEU A 130 11.46 11.72 5.12
C LEU A 130 10.88 11.52 3.73
N PHE A 131 11.67 11.76 2.68
CA PHE A 131 11.23 11.56 1.30
C PHE A 131 10.81 10.10 1.02
N MET A 132 11.62 9.13 1.46
CA MET A 132 11.33 7.71 1.26
C MET A 132 10.05 7.28 1.99
N ILE A 133 9.87 7.74 3.24
CA ILE A 133 8.71 7.41 4.05
C ILE A 133 7.45 8.11 3.55
N GLU A 134 7.56 9.36 3.10
CA GLU A 134 6.45 10.09 2.47
C GLU A 134 5.92 9.32 1.27
N THR A 135 6.82 8.98 0.33
CA THR A 135 6.47 8.22 -0.88
C THR A 135 5.82 6.87 -0.53
N LEU A 136 6.39 6.14 0.43
CA LEU A 136 5.84 4.88 0.90
C LEU A 136 4.45 5.05 1.54
N CYS A 137 4.26 6.10 2.35
CA CYS A 137 2.99 6.39 2.99
C CYS A 137 1.91 6.77 1.97
N GLU A 138 2.26 7.50 0.92
CA GLU A 138 1.36 7.83 -0.19
C GLU A 138 0.90 6.56 -0.90
N ASP A 139 1.84 5.67 -1.27
CA ASP A 139 1.50 4.42 -1.93
C ASP A 139 0.69 3.47 -1.02
N ILE A 140 0.99 3.41 0.28
CA ILE A 140 0.18 2.65 1.24
C ILE A 140 -1.24 3.21 1.31
N LYS A 141 -1.40 4.54 1.40
CA LYS A 141 -2.72 5.17 1.43
C LYS A 141 -3.48 4.89 0.14
N LEU A 142 -2.86 5.09 -1.03
CA LEU A 142 -3.49 4.80 -2.31
C LEU A 142 -3.96 3.34 -2.41
N ASN A 143 -3.17 2.39 -1.90
CA ASN A 143 -3.53 0.98 -1.87
C ASN A 143 -4.58 0.62 -0.81
N GLU A 144 -4.62 1.30 0.34
CA GLU A 144 -5.62 1.05 1.39
C GLU A 144 -6.95 1.76 1.14
N GLU A 145 -6.89 2.93 0.51
CA GLU A 145 -8.06 3.66 0.06
C GLU A 145 -8.74 2.94 -1.09
N PHE A 146 -8.03 2.07 -1.85
CA PHE A 146 -8.58 1.27 -2.94
C PHE A 146 -8.87 -0.18 -2.52
N GLU A 147 -10.15 -0.53 -2.37
CA GLU A 147 -10.61 -1.89 -2.09
C GLU A 147 -11.28 -2.49 -3.34
N GLU A 148 -10.65 -3.49 -3.97
CA GLU A 148 -11.30 -4.27 -5.03
C GLU A 148 -12.50 -5.04 -4.46
N ILE A 149 -13.65 -4.92 -5.11
CA ILE A 149 -14.89 -5.60 -4.73
C ILE A 149 -15.08 -6.85 -5.57
N ALA A 150 -14.98 -6.69 -6.90
CA ALA A 150 -15.28 -7.74 -7.85
C ALA A 150 -14.69 -7.45 -9.23
N CYS A 151 -14.46 -8.51 -9.98
CA CYS A 151 -14.19 -8.45 -11.40
C CYS A 151 -15.33 -9.18 -12.15
N LEU A 152 -15.96 -8.49 -13.10
CA LEU A 152 -16.98 -9.03 -13.98
C LEU A 152 -16.35 -9.20 -15.36
N ASN A 153 -16.29 -10.43 -15.89
CA ASN A 153 -15.66 -10.73 -17.16
C ASN A 153 -16.66 -11.34 -18.14
N ASN A 154 -16.65 -10.91 -19.38
CA ASN A 154 -17.23 -11.65 -20.50
C ASN A 154 -16.13 -11.91 -21.56
N LEU A 155 -16.48 -12.46 -22.72
CA LEU A 155 -15.50 -12.80 -23.77
C LEU A 155 -14.79 -11.59 -24.40
N ASN A 156 -15.34 -10.39 -24.27
CA ASN A 156 -14.90 -9.19 -25.00
C ASN A 156 -14.47 -8.04 -24.08
N GLU A 157 -14.86 -8.06 -22.81
CA GLU A 157 -14.73 -6.92 -21.91
C GLU A 157 -14.71 -7.36 -20.44
N SER A 158 -14.02 -6.58 -19.62
CA SER A 158 -13.99 -6.75 -18.16
C SER A 158 -14.40 -5.47 -17.45
N ILE A 159 -15.07 -5.64 -16.31
CA ILE A 159 -15.52 -4.57 -15.41
C ILE A 159 -14.90 -4.81 -14.05
N LEU A 160 -14.01 -3.92 -13.63
CA LEU A 160 -13.47 -3.92 -12.27
C LEU A 160 -14.35 -3.04 -11.39
N LEU A 161 -14.94 -3.61 -10.33
CA LEU A 161 -15.67 -2.89 -9.30
C LEU A 161 -14.77 -2.67 -8.09
N PHE A 162 -14.74 -1.45 -7.58
CA PHE A 162 -13.91 -1.12 -6.43
C PHE A 162 -14.57 -0.04 -5.57
N LYS A 163 -14.04 0.07 -4.36
CA LYS A 163 -14.41 1.04 -3.35
C LYS A 163 -13.20 1.92 -3.07
N ILE A 164 -13.45 3.22 -3.00
CA ILE A 164 -12.50 4.23 -2.56
C ILE A 164 -12.88 4.68 -1.16
N ILE A 165 -11.94 4.81 -0.23
CA ILE A 165 -12.16 5.43 1.08
C ILE A 165 -11.50 6.81 1.09
N GLU A 166 -12.28 7.88 0.92
CA GLU A 166 -11.78 9.26 0.97
C GLU A 166 -12.35 9.96 2.20
N ASN A 167 -11.48 10.55 3.04
CA ASN A 167 -11.88 11.28 4.25
C ASN A 167 -12.77 10.46 5.22
N GLY A 168 -12.64 9.12 5.22
CA GLY A 168 -13.45 8.22 6.01
C GLY A 168 -14.84 7.89 5.42
N GLU A 169 -15.20 8.49 4.28
CA GLU A 169 -16.38 8.13 3.50
C GLU A 169 -16.04 7.09 2.44
N SER A 170 -16.87 6.05 2.32
CA SER A 170 -16.72 5.07 1.26
C SER A 170 -17.45 5.54 0.00
N ARG A 171 -16.73 5.59 -1.11
CA ARG A 171 -17.25 5.82 -2.46
C ARG A 171 -17.04 4.55 -3.29
N TYR A 172 -17.88 4.34 -4.28
CA TYR A 172 -17.86 3.14 -5.13
C TYR A 172 -17.71 3.56 -6.58
N SER A 173 -17.03 2.76 -7.39
CA SER A 173 -16.87 3.04 -8.81
C SER A 173 -16.55 1.77 -9.60
N TYR A 174 -16.43 1.93 -10.92
CA TYR A 174 -16.08 0.87 -11.84
C TYR A 174 -15.16 1.34 -12.96
N LEU A 175 -14.34 0.42 -13.48
CA LEU A 175 -13.53 0.60 -14.68
C LEU A 175 -13.93 -0.44 -15.74
N LEU A 176 -14.06 0.01 -16.98
CA LEU A 176 -14.32 -0.84 -18.14
C LEU A 176 -13.03 -1.03 -18.94
N SER A 177 -12.64 -2.27 -19.17
CA SER A 177 -11.58 -2.64 -20.11
C SER A 177 -12.16 -3.40 -21.29
N LYS A 178 -11.75 -3.02 -22.51
CA LYS A 178 -12.13 -3.70 -23.76
C LYS A 178 -11.17 -4.83 -24.14
N GLU A 179 -10.25 -5.20 -23.24
CA GLU A 179 -9.36 -6.34 -23.40
C GLU A 179 -9.63 -7.31 -22.25
N THR A 180 -9.95 -8.56 -22.61
CA THR A 180 -10.22 -9.64 -21.67
C THR A 180 -9.02 -9.85 -20.77
N MET A 181 -9.18 -9.54 -19.48
CA MET A 181 -8.19 -9.87 -18.45
C MET A 181 -8.27 -11.37 -18.14
N ILE A 182 -7.73 -12.18 -19.04
CA ILE A 182 -7.51 -13.61 -18.81
C ILE A 182 -6.32 -13.73 -17.85
N GLU A 183 -6.60 -14.07 -16.58
CA GLU A 183 -5.71 -14.64 -15.56
C GLU A 183 -4.20 -14.41 -15.75
N SER A 184 -3.81 -13.15 -15.90
CA SER A 184 -2.41 -12.74 -15.91
C SER A 184 -2.34 -11.61 -14.90
N GLU A 185 -1.39 -11.72 -13.97
CA GLU A 185 -1.08 -10.71 -12.95
C GLU A 185 -1.30 -9.30 -13.52
N PRO A 186 -1.95 -8.39 -12.76
CA PRO A 186 -2.31 -7.08 -13.27
C PRO A 186 -1.02 -6.35 -13.65
N SER A 187 -0.69 -6.36 -14.95
CA SER A 187 0.44 -5.61 -15.45
C SER A 187 0.19 -4.13 -15.18
N LEU A 188 1.18 -3.49 -14.55
CA LEU A 188 1.21 -2.06 -14.19
C LEU A 188 0.83 -1.11 -15.35
N GLU A 189 0.77 -1.59 -16.60
CA GLU A 189 0.40 -0.81 -17.77
C GLU A 189 -1.13 -0.54 -17.87
N SER A 190 -1.98 -1.40 -17.31
CA SER A 190 -3.44 -1.19 -17.30
C SER A 190 -3.87 -0.02 -16.41
N GLN A 191 -3.03 0.39 -15.46
CA GLN A 191 -3.29 1.51 -14.56
C GLN A 191 -2.98 2.88 -15.20
N ARG A 192 -2.28 2.93 -16.34
CA ARG A 192 -1.75 4.18 -16.94
C ARG A 192 -2.67 4.87 -17.97
N LYS A 193 -3.91 4.39 -18.15
CA LYS A 193 -4.94 5.06 -18.96
C LYS A 193 -6.09 5.64 -18.13
N LEU A 194 -5.89 5.90 -16.83
CA LEU A 194 -6.79 6.75 -16.05
C LEU A 194 -6.60 8.23 -16.45
N GLY A 195 -7.23 8.64 -17.55
CA GLY A 195 -7.50 10.05 -17.83
C GLY A 195 -8.51 10.57 -16.80
N SER A 196 -8.07 11.53 -16.00
CA SER A 196 -8.58 11.91 -14.68
C SER A 196 -9.85 12.76 -14.61
N ASP A 197 -10.76 12.77 -15.60
CA ASP A 197 -11.83 13.79 -15.61
C ASP A 197 -13.29 13.29 -15.63
N ASN A 198 -13.60 11.99 -15.68
CA ASN A 198 -15.01 11.54 -15.71
C ASN A 198 -15.25 10.13 -15.12
N MET A 199 -14.52 9.73 -14.08
CA MET A 199 -14.84 8.46 -13.41
C MET A 199 -16.05 8.62 -12.49
N PRO A 200 -17.17 7.89 -12.71
CA PRO A 200 -18.37 8.07 -11.91
C PRO A 200 -18.16 7.53 -10.50
N LEU A 201 -18.39 8.38 -9.48
CA LEU A 201 -18.31 8.01 -8.07
C LEU A 201 -19.71 7.92 -7.46
N PHE A 202 -20.01 6.78 -6.83
CA PHE A 202 -21.29 6.50 -6.18
C PHE A 202 -21.13 6.51 -4.66
N ALA A 203 -22.15 6.98 -3.95
CA ALA A 203 -22.14 7.04 -2.48
C ALA A 203 -22.31 5.65 -1.82
N ASP A 204 -22.93 4.71 -2.52
CA ASP A 204 -23.13 3.34 -2.07
C ASP A 204 -23.02 2.34 -3.23
N PHE A 205 -22.87 1.07 -2.87
CA PHE A 205 -22.73 -0.03 -3.83
C PHE A 205 -24.02 -0.25 -4.63
N GLU A 206 -25.17 -0.01 -4.00
CA GLU A 206 -26.48 -0.14 -4.62
C GLU A 206 -26.66 0.84 -5.80
N GLY A 207 -26.23 2.09 -5.66
CA GLY A 207 -26.25 3.12 -6.69
C GLY A 207 -25.28 2.82 -7.85
N LEU A 208 -24.08 2.32 -7.54
CA LEU A 208 -23.16 1.79 -8.56
C LEU A 208 -23.83 0.68 -9.40
N MET A 209 -24.51 -0.25 -8.72
CA MET A 209 -25.17 -1.37 -9.39
C MET A 209 -26.42 -0.95 -10.18
N GLU A 210 -27.12 0.11 -9.78
CA GLU A 210 -28.20 0.71 -10.58
C GLU A 210 -27.66 1.24 -11.91
N GLU A 211 -26.62 2.07 -11.88
CA GLU A 211 -26.03 2.61 -13.10
C GLU A 211 -25.50 1.52 -14.03
N LEU A 212 -24.74 0.56 -13.49
CA LEU A 212 -24.18 -0.54 -14.28
C LEU A 212 -25.26 -1.40 -14.95
N ARG A 213 -26.38 -1.67 -14.25
CA ARG A 213 -27.49 -2.46 -14.82
C ARG A 213 -28.27 -1.70 -15.89
N ASP A 214 -28.27 -0.37 -15.85
CA ASP A 214 -28.99 0.45 -16.83
C ASP A 214 -28.14 0.73 -18.06
N THR A 215 -26.83 0.67 -17.92
CA THR A 215 -25.86 0.90 -19.01
C THR A 215 -25.38 -0.38 -19.68
N ILE A 216 -25.27 -1.50 -18.95
CA ILE A 216 -24.66 -2.75 -19.42
C ILE A 216 -25.56 -3.95 -19.09
N ASP A 217 -25.68 -4.89 -20.04
CA ASP A 217 -26.33 -6.19 -19.77
C ASP A 217 -25.38 -7.09 -18.99
N LEU A 218 -25.54 -7.11 -17.68
CA LEU A 218 -24.72 -7.91 -16.77
C LEU A 218 -25.01 -9.42 -16.87
N GLY A 219 -26.03 -9.83 -17.64
CA GLY A 219 -26.40 -11.25 -17.81
C GLY A 219 -25.37 -12.10 -18.56
N ASP A 220 -24.39 -11.50 -19.25
CA ASP A 220 -23.36 -12.28 -19.95
C ASP A 220 -22.02 -12.29 -19.23
N TYR A 221 -21.95 -11.72 -18.01
CA TYR A 221 -20.71 -11.61 -17.24
C TYR A 221 -20.57 -12.73 -16.21
N GLN A 222 -19.40 -13.38 -16.22
CA GLN A 222 -18.91 -14.19 -15.11
C GLN A 222 -18.35 -13.28 -14.03
N THR A 223 -18.58 -13.62 -12.78
CA THR A 223 -18.30 -12.70 -11.67
C THR A 223 -17.38 -13.35 -10.64
N THR A 224 -16.28 -12.67 -10.31
CA THR A 224 -15.39 -13.05 -9.21
C THR A 224 -15.45 -11.98 -8.14
N PHE A 225 -15.83 -12.35 -6.91
CA PHE A 225 -15.96 -11.42 -5.78
C PHE A 225 -14.92 -11.69 -4.71
N VAL A 226 -14.32 -10.62 -4.17
CA VAL A 226 -13.38 -10.69 -3.03
C VAL A 226 -14.14 -11.02 -1.73
N ASN A 227 -15.42 -10.63 -1.62
CA ASN A 227 -16.23 -10.81 -0.42
C ASN A 227 -17.65 -11.31 -0.73
N ARG A 228 -18.04 -12.43 -0.10
CA ARG A 228 -19.37 -13.06 -0.20
C ARG A 228 -20.55 -12.14 0.17
N GLY A 229 -20.33 -11.16 1.06
CA GLY A 229 -21.34 -10.17 1.41
C GLY A 229 -21.68 -9.24 0.24
N MET A 230 -20.67 -8.82 -0.52
CA MET A 230 -20.83 -7.97 -1.70
C MET A 230 -21.41 -8.76 -2.88
N GLU A 231 -20.99 -10.02 -3.03
CA GLU A 231 -21.58 -10.97 -3.98
C GLU A 231 -23.10 -11.12 -3.76
N LYS A 232 -23.53 -11.31 -2.51
CA LYS A 232 -24.96 -11.37 -2.18
C LYS A 232 -25.71 -10.09 -2.53
N LYS A 233 -25.11 -8.92 -2.27
CA LYS A 233 -25.70 -7.62 -2.63
C LYS A 233 -25.83 -7.48 -4.15
N TYR A 234 -24.82 -7.91 -4.90
CA TYR A 234 -24.83 -7.92 -6.36
C TYR A 234 -25.99 -8.76 -6.91
N PHE A 235 -26.11 -10.03 -6.50
CA PHE A 235 -27.20 -10.89 -6.98
C PHE A 235 -28.59 -10.41 -6.53
N ASN A 236 -28.71 -9.85 -5.32
CA ASN A 236 -29.96 -9.20 -4.87
C ASN A 236 -30.31 -7.99 -5.74
N SER A 237 -29.32 -7.26 -6.23
CA SER A 237 -29.53 -6.17 -7.16
C SER A 237 -30.04 -6.70 -8.51
N LEU A 238 -29.41 -7.73 -9.08
CA LEU A 238 -29.89 -8.37 -10.31
C LEU A 238 -31.32 -8.93 -10.19
N LEU A 239 -31.68 -9.51 -9.04
CA LEU A 239 -33.03 -10.02 -8.72
C LEU A 239 -34.14 -8.97 -8.85
N LYS A 240 -33.84 -7.68 -8.71
CA LYS A 240 -34.83 -6.60 -8.87
C LYS A 240 -35.26 -6.39 -10.33
N LYS A 241 -34.47 -6.84 -11.32
CA LYS A 241 -34.72 -6.61 -12.76
C LYS A 241 -35.10 -7.89 -13.52
N TYR A 242 -34.57 -9.05 -13.13
CA TYR A 242 -34.85 -10.33 -13.79
C TYR A 242 -35.80 -11.22 -12.97
N SER A 243 -36.76 -11.87 -13.64
CA SER A 243 -37.58 -12.91 -13.00
C SER A 243 -36.72 -14.04 -12.46
N SER A 244 -37.03 -14.51 -11.25
CA SER A 244 -36.29 -15.47 -10.41
C SER A 244 -35.71 -16.72 -11.12
N ASN A 245 -36.29 -17.16 -12.25
CA ASN A 245 -35.84 -18.33 -12.99
C ASN A 245 -34.51 -18.16 -13.75
N ASN A 246 -34.14 -16.94 -14.17
CA ASN A 246 -32.85 -16.71 -14.86
C ASN A 246 -31.66 -16.67 -13.89
N LEU A 247 -31.90 -16.32 -12.63
CA LEU A 247 -30.86 -16.13 -11.62
C LEU A 247 -30.39 -17.44 -10.98
N ILE A 248 -31.27 -18.43 -10.85
CA ILE A 248 -30.85 -19.78 -10.41
C ILE A 248 -29.92 -20.41 -11.45
N LYS A 249 -30.21 -20.21 -12.73
CA LYS A 249 -29.36 -20.72 -13.82
C LYS A 249 -27.99 -20.04 -13.82
N HIS A 250 -27.95 -18.72 -13.68
CA HIS A 250 -26.72 -17.94 -13.50
C HIS A 250 -25.89 -18.35 -12.29
N TRP A 251 -26.55 -18.55 -11.14
CA TRP A 251 -25.88 -18.96 -9.91
C TRP A 251 -25.28 -20.35 -10.07
N ILE A 252 -26.00 -21.30 -10.67
CA ILE A 252 -25.51 -22.66 -10.93
C ILE A 252 -24.33 -22.67 -11.91
N GLU A 253 -24.37 -21.86 -12.97
CA GLU A 253 -23.28 -21.74 -13.95
C GLU A 253 -22.00 -21.19 -13.30
N ASN A 254 -22.11 -20.19 -12.41
CA ASN A 254 -20.96 -19.59 -11.72
C ASN A 254 -20.48 -20.38 -10.48
N TYR A 255 -21.34 -21.14 -9.80
CA TYR A 255 -20.95 -21.92 -8.61
C TYR A 255 -20.19 -23.21 -8.97
N SER A 256 -20.25 -23.64 -10.23
CA SER A 256 -19.61 -24.89 -10.69
C SER A 256 -18.10 -24.80 -10.97
N GLN A 257 -17.48 -23.64 -10.74
CA GLN A 257 -16.04 -23.41 -10.96
C GLN A 257 -15.23 -23.02 -9.71
N ASN A 258 -15.79 -23.18 -8.50
CA ASN A 258 -15.05 -23.08 -7.22
C ASN A 258 -14.86 -24.44 -6.56
#